data_AF-A0A7V3VVM8-F1
#
_entry.id   AF-A0A7V3VVM8-F1
#
_cell.length_a   1.000
_cell.length_b   1.000
_cell.length_c   1.000
_cell.angle_alpha   90.00
_cell.angle_beta   90.00
_cell.angle_gamma   90.00
#
_symmetry.space_group_name_H-M   'P 1'
#
loop_
_entity.id
_entity.type
_entity.pdbx_description
1 polymer ?
#
loop_
_entity_poly.entity_id
_entity_poly.type
_entity_poly.pdbx_seq_one_letter_code
_entity_poly.pdbx_strand_id
1 'polypeptide(L)'
;MAREKIKRELIPIENLEGVDGALLEIAKLQIGIDEINLDAERQIQAIREKAQAKAREMTERIQILGESIFAYTELNKTKILDEGKKTIELQFGYIGYRKSTRVSISKSTLELLKQMGFNEAIRIKEEVNKEVMMDWDDGKLSAVKAKKISEDTFWYETKKEKVIEILQKKVEKVTA
;
A
#
# COMPACT_ATOMS: atom_id res chain seq x y z
N MET A 1 22.78 33.95 -11.45
CA MET A 1 22.29 32.57 -11.61
C MET A 1 21.68 32.46 -12.99
N ALA A 2 22.21 31.57 -13.83
CA ALA A 2 21.71 31.40 -15.20
C ALA A 2 20.31 30.77 -15.15
N ARG A 3 19.35 31.38 -15.85
CA ARG A 3 18.02 30.77 -16.05
C ARG A 3 18.15 29.73 -17.16
N GLU A 4 17.87 28.49 -16.84
CA GLU A 4 17.87 27.40 -17.82
C GLU A 4 16.55 27.44 -18.62
N LYS A 5 16.65 27.49 -19.95
CA LYS A 5 15.48 27.55 -20.83
C LYS A 5 15.04 26.13 -21.12
N ILE A 6 13.96 25.68 -20.47
CA ILE A 6 13.32 24.39 -20.75
C ILE A 6 12.85 24.40 -22.22
N LYS A 7 13.45 23.57 -23.07
CA LYS A 7 12.93 23.31 -24.42
C LYS A 7 11.68 22.44 -24.28
N ARG A 8 10.51 23.04 -24.49
CA ARG A 8 9.28 22.29 -24.70
C ARG A 8 9.27 21.84 -26.17
N GLU A 9 9.64 20.60 -26.42
CA GLU A 9 9.46 19.99 -27.73
C GLU A 9 7.98 19.63 -27.87
N LEU A 10 7.28 20.35 -28.74
CA LEU A 10 5.88 20.13 -29.05
C LEU A 10 5.80 19.50 -30.45
N ILE A 11 5.02 18.43 -30.57
CA ILE A 11 4.62 17.90 -31.87
C ILE A 11 3.49 18.79 -32.39
N PRO A 12 3.63 19.44 -33.56
CA PRO A 12 2.56 20.24 -34.14
C PRO A 12 1.36 19.35 -34.47
N ILE A 13 0.17 19.71 -33.99
CA ILE A 13 -1.09 19.02 -34.30
C ILE A 13 -2.04 20.04 -34.92
N GLU A 14 -2.40 19.83 -36.18
CA GLU A 14 -3.15 20.83 -36.97
C GLU A 14 -4.67 20.57 -36.99
N ASN A 15 -5.10 19.35 -36.68
CA ASN A 15 -6.50 18.94 -36.78
C ASN A 15 -6.85 17.82 -35.77
N LEU A 16 -8.15 17.48 -35.69
CA LEU A 16 -8.66 16.44 -34.78
C LEU A 16 -8.15 15.03 -35.10
N GLU A 17 -7.82 14.74 -36.37
CA GLU A 17 -7.24 13.46 -36.75
C GLU A 17 -5.84 13.30 -36.17
N GLY A 18 -5.04 14.37 -36.16
CA GLY A 18 -3.74 14.40 -35.48
C GLY A 18 -3.87 14.26 -33.96
N VAL A 19 -4.93 14.80 -33.35
CA VAL A 19 -5.23 14.57 -31.92
C VAL A 19 -5.55 13.10 -31.66
N ASP A 20 -6.42 12.48 -32.47
CA ASP A 20 -6.75 11.05 -32.33
C ASP A 20 -5.51 10.15 -32.56
N GLY A 21 -4.67 10.51 -33.53
CA GLY A 21 -3.37 9.87 -33.76
C GLY A 21 -2.45 9.95 -32.53
N ALA A 22 -2.35 11.13 -31.90
CA ALA A 22 -1.58 11.31 -30.68
C ALA A 22 -2.17 10.49 -29.51
N LEU A 23 -3.50 10.46 -29.35
CA LEU A 23 -4.18 9.63 -28.34
C LEU A 23 -3.91 8.13 -28.56
N LEU A 24 -3.89 7.67 -29.81
CA LEU A 24 -3.55 6.29 -30.16
C LEU A 24 -2.09 5.97 -29.82
N GLU A 25 -1.16 6.88 -30.12
CA GLU A 25 0.26 6.71 -29.76
C GLU A 25 0.45 6.65 -28.25
N ILE A 26 -0.16 7.58 -27.50
CA ILE A 26 -0.13 7.58 -26.03
C ILE A 26 -0.71 6.26 -25.49
N ALA A 27 -1.83 5.78 -26.04
CA ALA A 27 -2.42 4.51 -25.61
C ALA A 27 -1.44 3.33 -25.81
N LYS A 28 -0.76 3.25 -26.97
CA LYS A 28 0.24 2.20 -27.25
C LYS A 28 1.43 2.28 -26.29
N LEU A 29 1.94 3.48 -26.03
CA LEU A 29 3.04 3.69 -25.09
C LEU A 29 2.65 3.27 -23.68
N GLN A 30 1.45 3.64 -23.23
CA GLN A 30 0.95 3.23 -21.93
C GLN A 30 0.77 1.70 -21.82
N ILE A 31 0.25 1.05 -22.86
CA ILE A 31 0.15 -0.43 -22.91
C ILE A 31 1.55 -1.06 -22.81
N GLY A 32 2.53 -0.55 -23.56
CA GLY A 32 3.91 -1.03 -23.49
C GLY A 32 4.55 -0.84 -22.10
N ILE A 33 4.26 0.27 -21.42
CA ILE A 33 4.67 0.50 -20.03
C ILE A 33 4.02 -0.52 -19.10
N ASP A 34 2.71 -0.78 -19.27
CA ASP A 34 1.96 -1.75 -18.47
C ASP A 34 2.54 -3.17 -18.65
N GLU A 35 2.95 -3.55 -19.87
CA GLU A 35 3.61 -4.82 -20.16
C GLU A 35 4.99 -4.95 -19.49
N ILE A 36 5.83 -3.90 -19.56
CA ILE A 36 7.14 -3.88 -18.90
C ILE A 36 6.97 -4.03 -17.38
N ASN A 37 6.02 -3.31 -16.80
CA ASN A 37 5.73 -3.38 -15.36
C ASN A 37 5.24 -4.78 -14.96
N LEU A 38 4.40 -5.40 -15.79
CA LEU A 38 3.91 -6.76 -15.54
C LEU A 38 5.06 -7.78 -15.58
N ASP A 39 5.99 -7.66 -16.53
CA ASP A 39 7.17 -8.54 -16.58
C ASP A 39 8.08 -8.32 -15.36
N ALA A 40 8.33 -7.07 -14.98
CA ALA A 40 9.10 -6.76 -13.78
C ALA A 40 8.50 -7.39 -12.51
N GLU A 41 7.17 -7.29 -12.32
CA GLU A 41 6.50 -7.90 -11.18
C GLU A 41 6.62 -9.43 -11.19
N ARG A 42 6.53 -10.07 -12.37
CA ARG A 42 6.77 -11.52 -12.51
C ARG A 42 8.18 -11.91 -12.08
N GLN A 43 9.19 -11.13 -12.49
CA GLN A 43 10.58 -11.37 -12.08
C GLN A 43 10.77 -11.19 -10.57
N ILE A 44 10.20 -10.13 -9.98
CA ILE A 44 10.22 -9.89 -8.53
C ILE A 44 9.60 -11.07 -7.79
N GLN A 45 8.44 -11.54 -8.25
CA GLN A 45 7.75 -12.67 -7.64
C GLN A 45 8.59 -13.95 -7.71
N ALA A 46 9.19 -14.26 -8.87
CA ALA A 46 10.07 -15.42 -9.01
C ALA A 46 11.31 -15.34 -8.09
N ILE A 47 11.87 -14.14 -7.88
CA ILE A 47 12.97 -13.92 -6.94
C ILE A 47 12.50 -14.16 -5.51
N ARG A 48 11.33 -13.64 -5.13
CA ARG A 48 10.74 -13.82 -3.79
C ARG A 48 10.51 -15.30 -3.49
N GLU A 49 9.94 -16.05 -4.43
CA GLU A 49 9.69 -17.49 -4.28
C GLU A 49 10.99 -18.28 -4.12
N LYS A 50 12.00 -18.01 -4.95
CA LYS A 50 13.33 -18.64 -4.82
C LYS A 50 13.99 -18.32 -3.47
N ALA A 51 13.90 -17.07 -3.01
CA ALA A 51 14.44 -16.66 -1.73
C ALA A 51 13.72 -17.38 -0.57
N GLN A 52 12.39 -17.45 -0.61
CA GLN A 52 11.60 -18.15 0.38
C GLN A 52 11.89 -19.65 0.41
N ALA A 53 12.05 -20.30 -0.75
CA ALA A 53 12.41 -21.71 -0.83
C ALA A 53 13.78 -21.99 -0.20
N LYS A 54 14.79 -21.15 -0.47
CA LYS A 54 16.13 -21.26 0.15
C LYS A 54 16.10 -21.04 1.66
N ALA A 55 15.27 -20.10 2.13
CA ALA A 55 15.16 -19.77 3.55
C ALA A 55 14.28 -20.76 4.34
N ARG A 56 13.52 -21.63 3.66
CA ARG A 56 12.52 -22.50 4.29
C ARG A 56 13.13 -23.41 5.35
N GLU A 57 14.16 -24.18 4.99
CA GLU A 57 14.80 -25.12 5.92
C GLU A 57 15.40 -24.39 7.14
N MET A 58 16.04 -23.24 6.92
CA MET A 58 16.60 -22.43 8.01
C MET A 58 15.49 -21.90 8.93
N THR A 59 14.37 -21.45 8.37
CA THR A 59 13.22 -20.94 9.12
C THR A 59 12.57 -22.04 9.94
N GLU A 60 12.35 -23.22 9.34
CA GLU A 60 11.83 -24.41 10.03
C GLU A 60 12.79 -24.85 11.14
N ARG A 61 14.10 -24.85 10.89
CA ARG A 61 15.10 -25.19 11.90
C ARG A 61 15.13 -24.20 13.06
N ILE A 62 15.03 -22.89 12.79
CA ILE A 62 14.94 -21.85 13.82
C ILE A 62 13.70 -22.06 14.68
N GLN A 63 12.55 -22.37 14.07
CA GLN A 63 11.32 -22.65 14.81
C GLN A 63 11.47 -23.87 15.72
N ILE A 64 11.95 -25.01 15.20
CA ILE A 64 12.17 -26.24 15.98
C ILE A 64 13.12 -25.99 17.16
N LEU A 65 14.21 -25.26 16.93
CA LEU A 65 15.16 -24.90 18.00
C LEU A 65 14.53 -23.98 19.04
N GLY A 66 13.74 -22.99 18.61
CA GLY A 66 12.98 -22.13 19.51
C GLY A 66 11.99 -22.90 20.39
N GLU A 67 11.25 -23.84 19.81
CA GLU A 67 10.34 -24.73 20.53
C GLU A 67 11.08 -25.65 21.50
N SER A 68 12.25 -26.15 21.11
CA SER A 68 13.12 -26.97 21.98
C SER A 68 13.63 -26.19 23.18
N ILE A 69 14.09 -24.94 22.97
CA ILE A 69 14.50 -24.03 24.05
C ILE A 69 13.33 -23.74 24.98
N PHE A 70 12.14 -23.50 24.41
CA PHE A 70 10.92 -23.29 25.19
C PHE A 70 10.57 -24.51 26.06
N ALA A 71 10.54 -25.72 25.48
CA ALA A 71 10.23 -26.95 26.20
C ALA A 71 11.21 -27.22 27.34
N TYR A 72 12.51 -27.02 27.10
CA TYR A 72 13.53 -27.12 28.15
C TYR A 72 13.32 -26.11 29.27
N THR A 73 13.03 -24.86 28.92
CA THR A 73 12.84 -23.77 29.89
C THR A 73 11.58 -23.99 30.74
N GLU A 74 10.49 -24.49 30.15
CA GLU A 74 9.24 -24.74 30.87
C GLU A 74 9.39 -25.90 31.87
N LEU A 75 10.12 -26.97 31.51
CA LEU A 75 10.38 -28.11 32.40
C LEU A 75 11.29 -27.76 33.57
N ASN A 76 12.22 -26.81 33.38
CA ASN A 76 13.24 -26.47 34.37
C ASN A 76 13.04 -25.06 34.96
N LYS A 77 11.83 -24.50 34.82
CA LYS A 77 11.51 -23.11 35.12
C LYS A 77 11.94 -22.67 36.52
N THR A 78 11.65 -23.49 37.54
CA THR A 78 11.99 -23.23 38.95
C THR A 78 13.49 -23.36 39.24
N LYS A 79 14.22 -24.10 38.41
CA LYS A 79 15.67 -24.33 38.57
C LYS A 79 16.50 -23.25 37.87
N ILE A 80 16.01 -22.75 36.74
CA ILE A 80 16.77 -21.85 35.88
C ILE A 80 16.43 -20.38 36.21
N LEU A 81 15.20 -20.07 36.61
CA LEU A 81 14.82 -18.74 37.06
C LEU A 81 14.86 -18.69 38.59
N ASP A 82 15.96 -18.15 39.14
CA ASP A 82 16.05 -17.79 40.56
C ASP A 82 14.84 -16.94 40.97
N GLU A 83 14.41 -17.03 42.24
CA GLU A 83 13.32 -16.24 42.79
C GLU A 83 13.49 -14.74 42.49
N GLY A 84 12.71 -14.23 41.53
CA GLY A 84 12.69 -12.82 41.13
C GLY A 84 13.33 -12.49 39.77
N LYS A 85 14.15 -13.38 39.18
CA LYS A 85 14.74 -13.15 37.84
C LYS A 85 13.78 -13.62 36.75
N LYS A 86 13.52 -12.75 35.77
CA LYS A 86 12.65 -13.04 34.61
C LYS A 86 13.42 -13.32 33.32
N THR A 87 14.71 -13.04 33.32
CA THR A 87 15.60 -13.11 32.15
C THR A 87 16.94 -13.67 32.58
N ILE A 88 17.53 -14.47 31.69
CA ILE A 88 18.79 -15.16 31.90
C ILE A 88 19.65 -14.87 30.68
N GLU A 89 20.86 -14.43 30.95
CA GLU A 89 21.89 -14.18 29.96
C GLU A 89 22.70 -15.47 29.73
N LEU A 90 22.86 -15.83 28.46
CA LEU A 90 23.70 -16.92 27.99
C LEU A 90 24.75 -16.32 27.03
N GLN A 91 25.78 -17.11 26.72
CA GLN A 91 26.88 -16.66 25.86
C GLN A 91 26.42 -16.10 24.49
N PHE A 92 25.30 -16.58 23.94
CA PHE A 92 24.82 -16.21 22.61
C PHE A 92 23.43 -15.57 22.59
N GLY A 93 22.90 -15.16 23.76
CA GLY A 93 21.61 -14.50 23.82
C GLY A 93 20.93 -14.58 25.17
N TYR A 94 19.62 -14.34 25.18
CA TYR A 94 18.81 -14.27 26.39
C TYR A 94 17.59 -15.16 26.28
N ILE A 95 17.21 -15.79 27.39
CA ILE A 95 15.92 -16.47 27.55
C ILE A 95 15.19 -15.88 28.74
N GLY A 96 13.86 -15.88 28.71
CA GLY A 96 13.08 -15.31 29.80
C GLY A 96 11.59 -15.23 29.54
N TYR A 97 10.85 -14.90 30.58
CA TYR A 97 9.41 -14.69 30.52
C TYR A 97 9.08 -13.23 30.72
N ARG A 98 8.26 -12.69 29.81
CA ARG A 98 7.63 -11.38 30.00
C ARG A 98 6.15 -11.56 30.31
N LYS A 99 5.64 -10.77 31.26
CA LYS A 99 4.20 -10.62 31.46
C LYS A 99 3.74 -9.46 30.58
N SER A 100 3.01 -9.76 29.51
CA SER A 100 2.32 -8.76 28.69
C SER A 100 0.83 -8.83 28.98
N THR A 101 0.22 -7.71 29.33
CA THR A 101 -1.24 -7.60 29.40
C THR A 101 -1.75 -6.99 28.11
N ARG A 102 -2.76 -7.61 27.50
CA ARG A 102 -3.47 -7.07 26.34
C ARG A 102 -4.94 -6.91 26.70
N VAL A 103 -5.55 -5.81 26.29
CA VAL A 103 -7.00 -5.64 26.31
C VAL A 103 -7.57 -6.33 25.07
N SER A 104 -8.39 -7.35 25.27
CA SER A 104 -9.15 -7.98 24.19
C SER A 104 -10.47 -7.22 24.03
N ILE A 105 -10.84 -6.90 22.80
CA ILE A 105 -12.09 -6.19 22.48
C ILE A 105 -13.01 -7.10 21.66
N SER A 106 -14.31 -6.94 21.84
CA SER A 106 -15.34 -7.55 21.01
C SER A 106 -15.85 -6.54 19.97
N LYS A 107 -16.67 -7.01 19.02
CA LYS A 107 -17.34 -6.14 18.04
C LYS A 107 -18.27 -5.11 18.71
N SER A 108 -18.84 -5.44 19.87
CA SER A 108 -19.75 -4.57 20.63
C SER A 108 -19.04 -3.58 21.57
N THR A 109 -17.72 -3.70 21.76
CA THR A 109 -16.98 -2.87 22.72
C THR A 109 -17.14 -1.38 22.42
N LEU A 110 -17.03 -0.95 21.16
CA LEU A 110 -17.17 0.48 20.82
C LEU A 110 -18.57 1.03 21.15
N GLU A 111 -19.62 0.23 20.93
CA GLU A 111 -21.00 0.64 21.22
C GLU A 111 -21.22 0.77 22.72
N LEU A 112 -20.74 -0.20 23.51
CA LEU A 112 -20.82 -0.16 24.96
C LEU A 112 -20.02 1.00 25.55
N LEU A 113 -18.82 1.29 25.01
CA LEU A 113 -18.04 2.47 25.43
C LEU A 113 -18.83 3.76 25.22
N LYS A 114 -19.55 3.89 24.10
CA LYS A 114 -20.42 5.04 23.82
C LYS A 114 -21.62 5.10 24.78
N GLN A 115 -22.31 3.97 24.97
CA GLN A 115 -23.48 3.88 25.86
C GLN A 115 -23.13 4.21 27.32
N MET A 116 -21.95 3.80 27.76
CA MET A 116 -21.46 4.02 29.14
C MET A 116 -20.72 5.35 29.30
N GLY A 117 -20.51 6.11 28.21
CA GLY A 117 -19.86 7.42 28.25
C GLY A 117 -18.34 7.39 28.48
N PHE A 118 -17.68 6.26 28.22
CA PHE A 118 -16.22 6.09 28.38
C PHE A 118 -15.44 6.68 27.19
N ASN A 119 -15.54 8.00 27.04
CA ASN A 119 -14.97 8.73 25.90
C ASN A 119 -13.44 8.70 25.86
N GLU A 120 -12.77 8.56 27.00
CA GLU A 120 -11.31 8.41 27.13
C GLU A 120 -10.77 7.14 26.44
N ALA A 121 -11.63 6.13 26.27
CA ALA A 121 -11.31 4.89 25.57
C ALA A 121 -11.69 4.92 24.08
N ILE A 122 -12.22 6.04 23.56
CA ILE A 122 -12.65 6.20 22.17
C ILE A 122 -11.71 7.15 21.45
N ARG A 123 -11.02 6.66 20.41
CA ARG A 123 -10.23 7.50 19.52
C ARG A 123 -11.07 7.98 18.35
N ILE A 124 -11.25 9.30 18.25
CA ILE A 124 -11.96 9.95 17.13
C ILE A 124 -10.93 10.47 16.13
N LYS A 125 -11.15 10.19 14.84
CA LYS A 125 -10.40 10.80 13.73
C LYS A 125 -11.36 11.71 12.99
N GLU A 126 -11.11 13.01 13.03
CA GLU A 126 -11.90 14.01 12.33
C GLU A 126 -11.21 14.36 11.01
N GLU A 127 -11.97 14.35 9.92
CA GLU A 127 -11.52 14.78 8.60
C GLU A 127 -12.54 15.75 8.02
N VAL A 128 -12.06 16.69 7.19
CA VAL A 128 -12.92 17.68 6.55
C VAL A 128 -13.79 16.98 5.51
N ASN A 129 -15.11 17.00 5.72
CA ASN A 129 -16.06 16.53 4.73
C ASN A 129 -16.25 17.58 3.63
N LYS A 130 -15.41 17.49 2.59
CA LYS A 130 -15.46 18.41 1.44
C LYS A 130 -16.73 18.26 0.61
N GLU A 131 -17.35 17.07 0.58
CA GLU A 131 -18.58 16.81 -0.18
C GLU A 131 -19.72 17.68 0.36
N VAL A 132 -19.91 17.72 1.68
CA VAL A 132 -20.92 18.59 2.32
C VAL A 132 -20.58 20.07 2.16
N MET A 133 -19.29 20.43 2.18
CA MET A 133 -18.85 21.81 1.98
C MET A 133 -19.08 22.30 0.54
N MET A 134 -19.20 21.41 -0.45
CA MET A 134 -19.55 21.82 -1.82
C MET A 134 -20.96 22.42 -1.90
N ASP A 135 -21.86 22.08 -0.99
CA ASP A 135 -23.22 22.63 -0.95
C ASP A 135 -23.31 23.94 -0.15
N TRP A 136 -22.21 24.37 0.50
CA TRP A 136 -22.19 25.61 1.28
C TRP A 136 -22.10 26.84 0.38
N ASP A 137 -22.70 27.95 0.85
CA ASP A 137 -22.48 29.27 0.28
C ASP A 137 -21.06 29.79 0.58
N ASP A 138 -20.62 30.77 -0.20
CA ASP A 138 -19.27 31.32 -0.10
C ASP A 138 -19.02 32.05 1.24
N GLY A 139 -20.05 32.61 1.86
CA GLY A 139 -19.94 33.24 3.17
C GLY A 139 -19.59 32.21 4.25
N LYS A 140 -20.31 31.09 4.26
CA LYS A 140 -20.06 29.96 5.17
C LYS A 140 -18.72 29.27 4.91
N LEU A 141 -18.31 29.13 3.65
CA LEU A 141 -16.98 28.64 3.29
C LEU A 141 -15.87 29.59 3.78
N SER A 142 -16.04 30.89 3.56
CA SER A 142 -15.07 31.91 3.97
C SER A 142 -14.90 31.97 5.49
N ALA A 143 -15.97 31.76 6.25
CA ALA A 143 -15.92 31.71 7.71
C ALA A 143 -14.96 30.62 8.25
N VAL A 144 -14.78 29.53 7.50
CA VAL A 144 -13.83 28.44 7.83
C VAL A 144 -12.54 28.48 7.00
N LYS A 145 -12.27 29.61 6.33
CA LYS A 145 -11.11 29.80 5.43
C LYS A 145 -11.06 28.81 4.26
N ALA A 146 -12.21 28.32 3.83
CA ALA A 146 -12.37 27.54 2.61
C ALA A 146 -12.90 28.42 1.47
N LYS A 147 -12.69 27.97 0.23
CA LYS A 147 -13.25 28.59 -0.97
C LYS A 147 -13.49 27.53 -2.03
N LYS A 148 -14.50 27.72 -2.87
CA LYS A 148 -14.63 26.98 -4.12
C LYS A 148 -13.58 27.53 -5.09
N ILE A 149 -12.82 26.63 -5.69
CA ILE A 149 -11.86 26.97 -6.76
C ILE A 149 -12.41 26.25 -7.99
N SER A 150 -12.83 27.04 -8.99
CA SER A 150 -13.23 26.52 -10.30
C SER A 150 -12.06 26.75 -11.25
N GLU A 151 -11.48 25.66 -11.73
CA GLU A 151 -10.39 25.68 -12.70
C GLU A 151 -10.78 24.82 -13.91
N ASP A 152 -10.85 25.45 -15.08
CA ASP A 152 -11.02 24.73 -16.34
C ASP A 152 -9.67 24.15 -16.76
N THR A 153 -9.41 22.93 -16.30
CA THR A 153 -8.16 22.22 -16.55
C THR A 153 -8.30 21.32 -17.78
N PHE A 154 -7.35 21.43 -18.71
CA PHE A 154 -7.25 20.52 -19.86
C PHE A 154 -6.99 19.08 -19.37
N TRP A 155 -7.70 18.12 -19.94
CA TRP A 155 -7.51 16.69 -19.68
C TRP A 155 -7.57 15.90 -20.98
N TYR A 156 -6.97 14.71 -20.97
CA TYR A 156 -7.14 13.71 -22.02
C TYR A 156 -7.26 12.33 -21.38
N GLU A 157 -7.93 11.42 -22.06
CA GLU A 157 -8.04 10.02 -21.65
C GLU A 157 -7.92 9.15 -22.90
N THR A 158 -7.20 8.04 -22.76
CA THR A 158 -6.99 7.08 -23.83
C THR A 158 -7.91 5.88 -23.65
N LYS A 159 -8.53 5.41 -24.74
CA LYS A 159 -9.32 4.18 -24.74
C LYS A 159 -8.42 2.96 -24.90
N LYS A 160 -7.56 2.68 -23.91
CA LYS A 160 -6.56 1.61 -23.95
C LYS A 160 -7.16 0.26 -24.38
N GLU A 161 -8.28 -0.12 -23.79
CA GLU A 161 -8.97 -1.39 -24.08
C GLU A 161 -9.34 -1.54 -25.56
N LYS A 162 -9.87 -0.47 -26.17
CA LYS A 162 -10.19 -0.45 -27.60
C LYS A 162 -8.93 -0.64 -28.46
N VAL A 163 -7.81 -0.03 -28.05
CA VAL A 163 -6.53 -0.19 -28.78
C VAL A 163 -6.02 -1.61 -28.67
N ILE A 164 -6.10 -2.24 -27.50
CA ILE A 164 -5.75 -3.66 -27.29
C ILE A 164 -6.60 -4.56 -28.19
N GLU A 165 -7.92 -4.37 -28.20
CA GLU A 165 -8.83 -5.17 -29.02
C GLU A 165 -8.51 -5.06 -30.52
N ILE A 166 -8.16 -3.86 -31.00
CA ILE A 166 -7.74 -3.62 -32.39
C ILE A 166 -6.42 -4.34 -32.69
N LEU A 167 -5.45 -4.30 -31.77
CA LEU A 167 -4.16 -4.95 -31.94
C LEU A 167 -4.31 -6.47 -31.99
N GLN A 168 -5.13 -7.05 -31.11
CA GLN A 168 -5.42 -8.49 -31.09
C GLN A 168 -6.07 -8.98 -32.39
N LYS A 169 -7.09 -8.27 -32.88
CA LYS A 169 -7.75 -8.59 -34.17
C LYS A 169 -6.81 -8.50 -35.37
N LYS A 170 -5.79 -7.64 -35.31
CA LYS A 170 -4.76 -7.54 -36.37
C LYS A 170 -3.81 -8.74 -36.34
N VAL A 171 -3.42 -9.22 -35.16
CA VAL A 171 -2.57 -10.41 -35.02
C VAL A 171 -3.29 -11.64 -35.57
N GLU A 172 -4.56 -11.85 -35.21
CA GLU A 172 -5.35 -13.01 -35.65
C GLU A 172 -5.51 -13.08 -37.17
N LYS A 173 -5.69 -11.94 -37.85
CA LYS A 173 -5.83 -11.86 -39.31
C LYS A 173 -4.52 -12.09 -40.08
N VAL A 174 -3.37 -11.94 -39.43
CA VAL A 174 -2.05 -12.18 -40.05
C VAL A 174 -1.62 -13.63 -39.88
N THR A 175 -2.15 -14.32 -38.87
CA THR A 175 -1.86 -15.74 -38.59
C THR A 175 -2.84 -16.73 -39.22
N ALA A 176 -3.90 -16.26 -39.89
CA ALA A 176 -4.90 -17.06 -40.62
C ALA A 176 -4.65 -17.00 -42.14
#